data_AF-A0A1G9L6A4-F1
#
_entry.id   AF-A0A1G9L6A4-F1
#
_cell.length_a   1.000
_cell.length_b   1.000
_cell.length_c   1.000
_cell.angle_alpha   90.00
_cell.angle_beta   90.00
_cell.angle_gamma   90.00
#
_symmetry.space_group_name_H-M   'P 1'
#
loop_
_entity.id
_entity.type
_entity.pdbx_description
1 polymer ?
#
loop_
_entity_poly.entity_id
_entity_poly.type
_entity_poly.pdbx_seq_one_letter_code
_entity_poly.pdbx_strand_id
1 'polypeptide(L)'
;MTLLFSDKQQNALNSIWILGIIVAFFQISNYFVDSYGPDTSFYGYLWQVQNWFLESLVFAWYFYKNKLITKAVLIQLLFIPYYIFKSDWSAFLDYHLDIENSMSIYNAMRFVTFFIPLICFAFFYYKTETKPAGISRLKSLIIPFCSALVFSYAVSSDPDSLYKYTGFITAESLYIKDIIVSIIFLVISFKTIAVLIGFLYLSNRAYSIKKLIYPIDHQAISNPFFKWGFMISYTILLLTIMDMVGSIFSISFSSSSLKITTISYILSYLIILIISGRFFGNLIQYRNYTLQKYLGVLNAISMLPILNLISFFVLLFVKKSTAPIGTYVEKLKKNRNIHLIIYAVITILYILYKYFGDPAEYREASIFYRIPVFIIAIVLLSRYKVSTKIVPFLVFIFLYYGDITEFFDFTEGYLSFFKGKILSFIWLGLSTSALVYYIIHYILYKSFYTEYFEEQDAEKFEQYIETFK
;
A
#
# COMPACT_ATOMS: atom_id res chain seq x y z
N MET A 1 -14.70 1.75 -24.59
CA MET A 1 -14.13 2.13 -23.27
C MET A 1 -14.61 1.13 -22.23
N THR A 2 -13.71 0.52 -21.46
CA THR A 2 -14.14 -0.15 -20.22
C THR A 2 -14.54 0.91 -19.21
N LEU A 3 -15.77 0.86 -18.70
CA LEU A 3 -16.18 1.70 -17.58
C LEU A 3 -15.19 1.49 -16.41
N LEU A 4 -14.77 2.58 -15.76
CA LEU A 4 -13.83 2.53 -14.63
C LEU A 4 -14.41 1.70 -13.47
N PHE A 5 -15.71 1.83 -13.26
CA PHE A 5 -16.52 1.12 -12.28
C PHE A 5 -17.77 0.54 -12.96
N SER A 6 -18.29 -0.58 -12.47
CA SER A 6 -19.63 -1.04 -12.87
C SER A 6 -20.69 -0.16 -12.22
N ASP A 7 -21.92 -0.16 -12.73
CA ASP A 7 -22.99 0.68 -12.19
C ASP A 7 -23.24 0.42 -10.69
N LYS A 8 -23.13 -0.84 -10.26
CA LYS A 8 -23.29 -1.24 -8.86
C LYS A 8 -22.15 -0.75 -7.98
N GLN A 9 -20.93 -0.75 -8.49
CA GLN A 9 -19.78 -0.19 -7.79
C GLN A 9 -19.89 1.34 -7.73
N GLN A 10 -20.27 2.00 -8.82
CA GLN A 10 -20.47 3.44 -8.85
C GLN A 10 -21.54 3.87 -7.85
N ASN A 11 -22.63 3.11 -7.73
CA ASN A 11 -23.66 3.35 -6.72
C ASN A 11 -23.12 3.25 -5.28
N ALA A 12 -22.28 2.25 -5.00
CA ALA A 12 -21.61 2.14 -3.70
C ALA A 12 -20.61 3.30 -3.45
N LEU A 13 -19.93 3.77 -4.49
CA LEU A 13 -18.97 4.88 -4.44
C LEU A 13 -19.62 6.24 -4.24
N ASN A 14 -20.77 6.49 -4.84
CA ASN A 14 -21.48 7.78 -4.71
C ASN A 14 -21.83 8.10 -3.24
N SER A 15 -22.02 7.08 -2.42
CA SER A 15 -22.29 7.22 -0.98
C SER A 15 -21.05 7.04 -0.10
N ILE A 16 -19.86 6.79 -0.65
CA ILE A 16 -18.69 6.32 0.11
C ILE A 16 -18.27 7.26 1.25
N TRP A 17 -18.52 8.56 1.09
CA TRP A 17 -18.25 9.56 2.13
C TRP A 17 -19.09 9.32 3.40
N ILE A 18 -20.31 8.80 3.27
CA ILE A 18 -21.16 8.43 4.41
C ILE A 18 -20.51 7.29 5.19
N LEU A 19 -20.00 6.27 4.50
CA LEU A 19 -19.23 5.21 5.14
C LEU A 19 -18.00 5.78 5.84
N GLY A 20 -17.29 6.71 5.20
CA GLY A 20 -16.12 7.37 5.80
C GLY A 20 -16.43 8.06 7.12
N ILE A 21 -17.54 8.80 7.21
CA ILE A 21 -17.98 9.45 8.45
C ILE A 21 -18.33 8.42 9.52
N ILE A 22 -19.06 7.35 9.15
CA ILE A 22 -19.44 6.28 10.07
C ILE A 22 -18.18 5.59 10.64
N VAL A 23 -17.24 5.21 9.76
CA VAL A 23 -15.97 4.57 10.16
C VAL A 23 -15.17 5.50 11.07
N ALA A 24 -15.01 6.77 10.70
CA ALA A 24 -14.31 7.76 11.53
C ALA A 24 -14.94 7.91 12.92
N PHE A 25 -16.26 8.09 12.97
CA PHE A 25 -16.98 8.24 14.23
C PHE A 25 -16.78 7.02 15.14
N PHE A 26 -16.94 5.80 14.61
CA PHE A 26 -16.80 4.59 15.41
C PHE A 26 -15.33 4.30 15.80
N GLN A 27 -14.34 4.59 14.96
CA GLN A 27 -12.92 4.45 15.35
C GLN A 27 -12.56 5.40 16.50
N ILE A 28 -12.96 6.67 16.40
CA ILE A 28 -12.72 7.67 17.45
C ILE A 28 -13.51 7.30 18.71
N SER A 29 -14.77 6.88 18.57
CA SER A 29 -15.59 6.41 19.69
C SER A 29 -14.94 5.23 20.41
N ASN A 30 -14.42 4.23 19.67
CA ASN A 30 -13.72 3.09 20.25
C ASN A 30 -12.51 3.50 21.08
N TYR A 31 -11.75 4.51 20.65
CA TYR A 31 -10.66 5.06 21.44
C TYR A 31 -11.13 5.61 22.78
N PHE A 32 -12.20 6.41 22.79
CA PHE A 32 -12.73 6.98 24.02
C PHE A 32 -13.36 5.93 24.94
N VAL A 33 -14.04 4.92 24.37
CA VAL A 33 -14.60 3.79 25.12
C VAL A 33 -13.49 2.99 25.81
N ASP A 34 -12.37 2.76 25.13
CA ASP A 34 -11.23 1.99 25.66
C ASP A 34 -10.39 2.80 26.67
N SER A 35 -10.10 4.07 26.37
CA SER A 35 -9.20 4.90 27.18
C SER A 35 -9.86 5.59 28.38
N TYR A 36 -11.18 5.85 28.30
CA TYR A 36 -11.93 6.60 29.33
C TYR A 36 -13.15 5.85 29.86
N GLY A 37 -13.46 4.68 29.29
CA GLY A 37 -14.55 3.84 29.78
C GLY A 37 -14.21 3.24 31.16
N PRO A 38 -15.21 3.06 32.04
CA PRO A 38 -15.06 2.22 33.22
C PRO A 38 -14.65 0.80 32.84
N ASP A 39 -13.70 0.23 33.56
CA ASP A 39 -13.28 -1.17 33.41
C ASP A 39 -14.39 -2.12 33.89
N THR A 40 -15.35 -2.35 33.01
CA THR A 40 -16.54 -3.17 33.26
C THR A 40 -16.83 -4.02 32.02
N SER A 41 -17.45 -5.19 32.23
CA SER A 41 -17.79 -6.09 31.12
C SER A 41 -18.65 -5.43 30.05
N PHE A 42 -19.51 -4.48 30.43
CA PHE A 42 -20.33 -3.73 29.48
C PHE A 42 -19.49 -2.91 28.49
N TYR A 43 -18.51 -2.14 28.99
CA TYR A 43 -17.63 -1.33 28.13
C TYR A 43 -16.71 -2.22 27.27
N GLY A 44 -16.26 -3.36 27.81
CA GLY A 44 -15.56 -4.38 27.04
C GLY A 44 -16.40 -4.94 25.87
N TYR A 45 -17.66 -5.31 26.11
CA TYR A 45 -18.56 -5.76 25.04
C TYR A 45 -18.89 -4.65 24.05
N LEU A 46 -19.11 -3.42 24.52
CA LEU A 46 -19.38 -2.27 23.65
C LEU A 46 -18.23 -2.04 22.66
N TRP A 47 -16.99 -2.06 23.14
CA TRP A 47 -15.79 -1.94 22.31
C TRP A 47 -15.69 -3.08 21.27
N GLN A 48 -15.93 -4.33 21.69
CA GLN A 48 -15.92 -5.49 20.79
C GLN A 48 -17.00 -5.40 19.71
N VAL A 49 -18.22 -5.02 20.07
CA VAL A 49 -19.36 -4.88 19.16
C VAL A 49 -19.11 -3.74 18.17
N GLN A 50 -18.58 -2.60 18.61
CA GLN A 50 -18.24 -1.49 17.73
C GLN A 50 -17.15 -1.88 16.72
N ASN A 51 -16.09 -2.58 17.16
CA ASN A 51 -15.05 -3.10 16.26
C ASN A 51 -15.60 -4.10 15.25
N TRP A 52 -16.41 -5.06 15.69
CA TRP A 52 -17.09 -6.01 14.80
C TRP A 52 -17.95 -5.30 13.75
N PHE A 53 -18.79 -4.37 14.21
CA PHE A 53 -19.69 -3.64 13.33
C PHE A 53 -18.91 -2.84 12.28
N LEU A 54 -17.85 -2.14 12.71
CA LEU A 54 -17.04 -1.31 11.82
C LEU A 54 -16.35 -2.13 10.73
N GLU A 55 -15.57 -3.14 11.12
CA GLU A 55 -14.80 -3.93 10.16
C GLU A 55 -15.73 -4.70 9.22
N SER A 56 -16.84 -5.25 9.72
CA SER A 56 -17.82 -5.97 8.88
C SER A 56 -18.65 -5.06 7.97
N LEU A 57 -18.94 -3.82 8.40
CA LEU A 57 -19.66 -2.82 7.60
C LEU A 57 -18.90 -2.47 6.31
N VAL A 58 -17.56 -2.42 6.37
CA VAL A 58 -16.72 -2.15 5.19
C VAL A 58 -16.93 -3.20 4.09
N PHE A 59 -17.03 -4.49 4.46
CA PHE A 59 -17.37 -5.57 3.51
C PHE A 59 -18.85 -5.54 3.10
N ALA A 60 -19.75 -5.22 4.03
CA ALA A 60 -21.18 -5.20 3.77
C ALA A 60 -21.64 -4.00 2.93
N TRP A 61 -20.86 -2.92 2.89
CA TRP A 61 -21.21 -1.64 2.28
C TRP A 61 -21.74 -1.73 0.85
N TYR A 62 -20.99 -2.47 0.01
CA TYR A 62 -21.36 -2.68 -1.39
C TYR A 62 -22.77 -3.28 -1.52
N PHE A 63 -23.13 -4.21 -0.65
CA PHE A 63 -24.43 -4.88 -0.68
C PHE A 63 -25.55 -3.96 -0.17
N TYR A 64 -25.31 -3.22 0.91
CA TYR A 64 -26.28 -2.24 1.43
C TYR A 64 -26.67 -1.21 0.37
N LYS A 65 -25.68 -0.65 -0.33
CA LYS A 65 -25.95 0.37 -1.36
C LYS A 65 -26.63 -0.17 -2.61
N ASN A 66 -26.47 -1.46 -2.89
CA ASN A 66 -27.14 -2.13 -4.01
C ASN A 66 -28.45 -2.83 -3.60
N LYS A 67 -29.05 -2.47 -2.46
CA LYS A 67 -30.31 -3.05 -1.93
C LYS A 67 -30.26 -4.56 -1.71
N LEU A 68 -29.06 -5.13 -1.52
CA LEU A 68 -28.83 -6.55 -1.26
C LEU A 68 -28.71 -6.81 0.26
N ILE A 69 -29.73 -6.37 1.01
CA ILE A 69 -29.71 -6.30 2.48
C ILE A 69 -29.44 -7.68 3.11
N THR A 70 -30.08 -8.74 2.64
CA THR A 70 -29.88 -10.10 3.18
C THR A 70 -28.42 -10.55 3.08
N LYS A 71 -27.74 -10.26 1.96
CA LYS A 71 -26.31 -10.57 1.80
C LYS A 71 -25.46 -9.74 2.75
N ALA A 72 -25.79 -8.45 2.91
CA ALA A 72 -25.07 -7.54 3.79
C ALA A 72 -25.14 -8.00 5.25
N VAL A 73 -26.35 -8.28 5.75
CA VAL A 73 -26.59 -8.77 7.12
C VAL A 73 -25.91 -10.11 7.33
N LEU A 74 -26.02 -11.04 6.38
CA LEU A 74 -25.35 -12.34 6.47
C LEU A 74 -23.83 -12.20 6.60
N ILE A 75 -23.20 -11.32 5.81
CA ILE A 75 -21.76 -11.04 5.94
C ILE A 75 -21.43 -10.51 7.33
N GLN A 76 -22.18 -9.53 7.85
CA GLN A 76 -21.92 -9.02 9.20
C GLN A 76 -22.06 -10.09 10.28
N LEU A 77 -23.12 -10.93 10.22
CA LEU A 77 -23.31 -12.03 11.15
C LEU A 77 -22.17 -13.06 11.09
N LEU A 78 -21.69 -13.39 9.88
CA LEU A 78 -20.58 -14.33 9.71
C LEU A 78 -19.25 -13.82 10.26
N PHE A 79 -19.11 -12.50 10.43
CA PHE A 79 -17.94 -11.93 11.09
C PHE A 79 -18.01 -12.04 12.62
N ILE A 80 -19.18 -12.22 13.26
CA ILE A 80 -19.32 -12.27 14.73
C ILE A 80 -18.37 -13.30 15.36
N PRO A 81 -18.35 -14.58 14.91
CA PRO A 81 -17.49 -15.58 15.53
C PRO A 81 -16.00 -15.19 15.50
N TYR A 82 -15.54 -14.55 14.43
CA TYR A 82 -14.15 -14.10 14.32
C TYR A 82 -13.78 -13.10 15.42
N TYR A 83 -14.66 -12.15 15.78
CA TYR A 83 -14.36 -11.19 16.85
C TYR A 83 -14.41 -11.82 18.23
N ILE A 84 -15.31 -12.78 18.44
CA ILE A 84 -15.35 -13.56 19.69
C ILE A 84 -14.02 -14.32 19.85
N PHE A 85 -13.56 -15.03 18.81
CA PHE A 85 -12.29 -15.75 18.82
C PHE A 85 -11.04 -14.87 18.55
N LYS A 86 -11.21 -13.54 18.47
CA LYS A 86 -10.08 -12.57 18.44
C LYS A 86 -9.76 -12.10 19.85
N SER A 87 -10.76 -11.99 20.73
CA SER A 87 -10.53 -11.82 22.17
C SER A 87 -9.94 -13.11 22.74
N ASP A 88 -8.89 -13.02 23.54
CA ASP A 88 -8.08 -14.16 23.99
C ASP A 88 -8.86 -15.10 24.94
N TRP A 89 -9.74 -15.92 24.36
CA TRP A 89 -10.60 -16.88 25.07
C TRP A 89 -9.88 -18.19 25.38
N SER A 90 -8.60 -18.32 25.03
CA SER A 90 -7.78 -19.49 25.37
C SER A 90 -7.87 -19.81 26.86
N ALA A 91 -7.64 -18.81 27.71
CA ALA A 91 -7.75 -18.92 29.16
C ALA A 91 -9.17 -19.23 29.65
N PHE A 92 -10.22 -18.71 28.98
CA PHE A 92 -11.60 -19.02 29.34
C PHE A 92 -11.96 -20.48 29.02
N LEU A 93 -11.55 -20.95 27.85
CA LEU A 93 -11.77 -22.33 27.42
C LEU A 93 -10.98 -23.28 28.32
N ASP A 94 -9.70 -23.00 28.60
CA ASP A 94 -8.86 -23.77 29.51
C ASP A 94 -9.45 -23.88 30.92
N TYR A 95 -10.03 -22.79 31.42
CA TYR A 95 -10.57 -22.76 32.77
C TYR A 95 -11.91 -23.48 32.91
N HIS A 96 -12.77 -23.46 31.88
CA HIS A 96 -14.14 -23.99 31.96
C HIS A 96 -14.33 -25.34 31.26
N LEU A 97 -13.49 -25.64 30.29
CA LEU A 97 -13.54 -26.85 29.48
C LEU A 97 -12.14 -27.46 29.56
N ASP A 98 -11.96 -28.48 30.38
CA ASP A 98 -10.71 -29.21 30.60
C ASP A 98 -10.24 -29.91 29.30
N ILE A 99 -9.81 -29.11 28.32
CA ILE A 99 -9.53 -29.50 26.94
C ILE A 99 -8.01 -29.50 26.74
N GLU A 100 -7.47 -30.70 26.55
CA GLU A 100 -6.08 -30.87 26.11
C GLU A 100 -5.90 -30.22 24.71
N ASN A 101 -4.88 -29.36 24.54
CA ASN A 101 -4.59 -28.60 23.31
C ASN A 101 -5.62 -27.50 22.90
N SER A 102 -6.32 -26.92 23.86
CA SER A 102 -7.19 -25.74 23.70
C SER A 102 -6.62 -24.63 22.78
N MET A 103 -5.34 -24.30 22.90
CA MET A 103 -4.66 -23.28 22.11
C MET A 103 -4.64 -23.62 20.61
N SER A 104 -4.46 -24.90 20.26
CA SER A 104 -4.49 -25.35 18.87
C SER A 104 -5.90 -25.29 18.30
N ILE A 105 -6.91 -25.67 19.08
CA ILE A 105 -8.32 -25.59 18.70
C ILE A 105 -8.74 -24.12 18.52
N TYR A 106 -8.36 -23.26 19.46
CA TYR A 106 -8.61 -21.82 19.39
C TYR A 106 -7.99 -21.19 18.14
N ASN A 107 -6.73 -21.51 17.84
CA ASN A 107 -6.07 -21.03 16.62
C ASN A 107 -6.75 -21.55 15.34
N ALA A 108 -7.19 -22.81 15.31
CA ALA A 108 -7.94 -23.38 14.19
C ALA A 108 -9.32 -22.70 14.03
N MET A 109 -10.04 -22.46 15.12
CA MET A 109 -11.33 -21.77 15.10
C MET A 109 -11.19 -20.32 14.67
N ARG A 110 -10.20 -19.59 15.19
CA ARG A 110 -9.87 -18.23 14.76
C ARG A 110 -9.55 -18.16 13.26
N PHE A 111 -8.81 -19.16 12.75
CA PHE A 111 -8.54 -19.29 11.32
C PHE A 111 -9.83 -19.50 10.52
N VAL A 112 -10.62 -20.51 10.86
CA VAL A 112 -11.85 -20.86 10.12
C VAL A 112 -12.85 -19.70 10.14
N THR A 113 -13.06 -19.09 11.31
CA THR A 113 -13.99 -17.97 11.48
C THR A 113 -13.53 -16.69 10.79
N PHE A 114 -12.22 -16.51 10.53
CA PHE A 114 -11.71 -15.45 9.66
C PHE A 114 -11.98 -15.73 8.17
N PHE A 115 -11.76 -16.96 7.70
CA PHE A 115 -11.82 -17.28 6.27
C PHE A 115 -13.23 -17.45 5.72
N ILE A 116 -14.16 -18.03 6.49
CA ILE A 116 -15.56 -18.23 6.08
C ILE A 116 -16.23 -16.93 5.59
N PRO A 117 -16.26 -15.83 6.36
CA PRO A 117 -16.90 -14.60 5.91
C PRO A 117 -16.26 -14.03 4.65
N LEU A 118 -14.94 -14.19 4.47
CA LEU A 118 -14.22 -13.74 3.26
C LEU A 118 -14.61 -14.56 2.02
N ILE A 119 -14.75 -15.88 2.15
CA ILE A 119 -15.23 -16.75 1.07
C ILE A 119 -16.65 -16.37 0.68
N CYS A 120 -17.54 -16.18 1.67
CA CYS A 120 -18.92 -15.76 1.42
C CYS A 120 -18.98 -14.38 0.77
N PHE A 121 -18.17 -13.41 1.23
CA PHE A 121 -18.07 -12.09 0.63
C PHE A 121 -17.63 -12.17 -0.83
N ALA A 122 -16.54 -12.87 -1.10
CA ALA A 122 -16.00 -13.04 -2.46
C ALA A 122 -17.05 -13.69 -3.38
N PHE A 123 -17.73 -14.74 -2.91
CA PHE A 123 -18.78 -15.39 -3.68
C PHE A 123 -19.95 -14.45 -3.97
N PHE A 124 -20.47 -13.76 -2.97
CA PHE A 124 -21.60 -12.85 -3.14
C PHE A 124 -21.26 -11.65 -4.03
N TYR A 125 -20.08 -11.06 -3.88
CA TYR A 125 -19.64 -9.90 -4.64
C TYR A 125 -19.46 -10.28 -6.11
N TYR A 126 -18.65 -11.29 -6.42
CA TYR A 126 -18.36 -11.69 -7.81
C TYR A 126 -19.47 -12.49 -8.49
N LYS A 127 -20.51 -12.94 -7.76
CA LYS A 127 -21.77 -13.39 -8.38
C LYS A 127 -22.65 -12.20 -8.77
N THR A 128 -22.53 -11.08 -8.07
CA THR A 128 -23.31 -9.87 -8.31
C THR A 128 -22.68 -9.03 -9.44
N GLU A 129 -21.36 -8.98 -9.50
CA GLU A 129 -20.59 -8.48 -10.64
C GLU A 129 -20.55 -9.55 -11.75
N THR A 130 -21.03 -9.24 -12.95
CA THR A 130 -21.07 -10.19 -14.05
C THR A 130 -19.67 -10.62 -14.47
N LYS A 131 -19.41 -11.93 -14.47
CA LYS A 131 -18.13 -12.50 -14.91
C LYS A 131 -17.95 -12.28 -16.43
N PRO A 132 -16.74 -11.89 -16.89
CA PRO A 132 -16.42 -11.92 -18.30
C PRO A 132 -16.57 -13.33 -18.89
N ALA A 133 -17.09 -13.43 -20.13
CA ALA A 133 -17.19 -14.70 -20.84
C ALA A 133 -15.80 -15.33 -21.06
N GLY A 134 -15.70 -16.66 -20.96
CA GLY A 134 -14.46 -17.41 -21.27
C GLY A 134 -13.46 -17.58 -20.12
N ILE A 135 -13.76 -17.14 -18.89
CA ILE A 135 -12.89 -17.39 -17.72
C ILE A 135 -13.10 -18.83 -17.20
N SER A 136 -12.00 -19.54 -16.94
CA SER A 136 -12.06 -20.90 -16.40
C SER A 136 -12.70 -20.95 -14.99
N ARG A 137 -13.36 -22.07 -14.67
CA ARG A 137 -14.02 -22.26 -13.36
C ARG A 137 -13.08 -21.99 -12.19
N LEU A 138 -11.85 -22.49 -12.27
CA LEU A 138 -10.82 -22.32 -11.24
C LEU A 138 -10.40 -20.85 -11.05
N LYS A 139 -10.09 -20.13 -12.14
CA LYS A 139 -9.75 -18.70 -12.08
C LYS A 139 -10.90 -17.87 -11.53
N SER A 140 -12.14 -18.28 -11.82
CA SER A 140 -13.35 -17.62 -11.35
C SER A 140 -13.63 -17.78 -9.85
N LEU A 141 -12.85 -18.62 -9.15
CA LEU A 141 -12.94 -18.84 -7.71
C LEU A 141 -11.69 -18.29 -6.99
N ILE A 142 -10.49 -18.59 -7.50
CA ILE A 142 -9.22 -18.18 -6.87
C ILE A 142 -9.05 -16.66 -6.88
N ILE A 143 -9.26 -16.00 -8.03
CA ILE A 143 -9.03 -14.56 -8.16
C ILE A 143 -9.91 -13.78 -7.17
N PRO A 144 -11.24 -14.00 -7.13
CA PRO A 144 -12.12 -13.41 -6.12
C PRO A 144 -11.66 -13.57 -4.68
N PHE A 145 -11.28 -14.79 -4.31
CA PHE A 145 -10.87 -15.11 -2.95
C PHE A 145 -9.56 -14.41 -2.58
N CYS A 146 -8.55 -14.49 -3.45
CA CYS A 146 -7.28 -13.77 -3.25
C CYS A 146 -7.49 -12.26 -3.16
N SER A 147 -8.36 -11.68 -4.00
CA SER A 147 -8.68 -10.25 -3.93
C SER A 147 -9.38 -9.87 -2.63
N ALA A 148 -10.31 -10.69 -2.13
CA ALA A 148 -10.98 -10.47 -0.85
C ALA A 148 -10.02 -10.61 0.34
N LEU A 149 -9.07 -11.55 0.27
CA LEU A 149 -8.04 -11.76 1.28
C LEU A 149 -7.06 -10.57 1.32
N VAL A 150 -6.58 -10.12 0.16
CA VAL A 150 -5.73 -8.92 0.09
C VAL A 150 -6.49 -7.72 0.64
N PHE A 151 -7.77 -7.56 0.27
CA PHE A 151 -8.63 -6.50 0.79
C PHE A 151 -8.80 -6.56 2.31
N SER A 152 -9.00 -7.74 2.90
CA SER A 152 -9.18 -7.86 4.35
C SER A 152 -7.97 -7.43 5.15
N TYR A 153 -6.77 -7.78 4.69
CA TYR A 153 -5.54 -7.33 5.35
C TYR A 153 -5.22 -5.86 5.01
N ALA A 154 -5.58 -5.38 3.82
CA ALA A 154 -5.40 -3.98 3.44
C ALA A 154 -6.19 -3.00 4.34
N VAL A 155 -7.40 -3.40 4.75
CA VAL A 155 -8.31 -2.58 5.55
C VAL A 155 -7.84 -2.46 6.99
N SER A 156 -7.18 -3.50 7.53
CA SER A 156 -6.58 -3.43 8.86
C SER A 156 -5.42 -2.43 8.89
N SER A 157 -5.23 -1.75 10.02
CA SER A 157 -4.07 -0.90 10.30
C SER A 157 -3.74 -1.03 11.78
N ASP A 158 -2.49 -0.83 12.15
CA ASP A 158 -2.07 -0.75 13.55
C ASP A 158 -1.97 0.71 14.01
N PRO A 159 -2.90 1.20 14.85
CA PRO A 159 -2.85 2.56 15.38
C PRO A 159 -1.58 2.83 16.20
N ASP A 160 -1.05 1.82 16.89
CA ASP A 160 0.13 1.98 17.75
C ASP A 160 1.39 2.23 16.94
N SER A 161 1.51 1.56 15.79
CA SER A 161 2.58 1.83 14.83
C SER A 161 2.55 3.29 14.39
N LEU A 162 1.39 3.83 14.02
CA LEU A 162 1.25 5.24 13.64
C LEU A 162 1.56 6.19 14.80
N TYR A 163 1.08 5.87 16.01
CA TYR A 163 1.35 6.66 17.21
C TYR A 163 2.84 6.74 17.53
N LYS A 164 3.59 5.62 17.43
CA LYS A 164 5.04 5.59 17.62
C LYS A 164 5.77 6.50 16.62
N TYR A 165 5.32 6.55 15.38
CA TYR A 165 5.88 7.46 14.37
C TYR A 165 5.58 8.93 14.63
N THR A 166 4.44 9.24 15.27
CA THR A 166 4.08 10.61 15.66
C THR A 166 4.55 10.99 17.08
N GLY A 167 5.09 10.04 17.83
CA GLY A 167 5.46 10.19 19.24
C GLY A 167 6.62 11.16 19.51
N PHE A 168 7.29 11.66 18.47
CA PHE A 168 8.22 12.78 18.59
C PHE A 168 7.50 14.08 18.98
N ILE A 169 6.17 14.16 18.77
CA ILE A 169 5.34 15.21 19.32
C ILE A 169 5.06 14.84 20.78
N THR A 170 6.07 15.00 21.63
CA THR A 170 5.93 14.89 23.10
C THR A 170 5.01 16.01 23.58
N ALA A 171 3.72 15.75 23.57
CA ALA A 171 2.74 16.67 24.13
C ALA A 171 2.54 16.33 25.61
N GLU A 172 2.88 17.25 26.50
CA GLU A 172 2.68 17.11 27.95
C GLU A 172 1.20 17.12 28.36
N SER A 173 0.32 17.62 27.48
CA SER A 173 -1.13 17.71 27.72
C SER A 173 -1.89 16.51 27.17
N LEU A 174 -2.73 15.89 28.02
CA LEU A 174 -3.66 14.82 27.65
C LEU A 174 -4.59 15.23 26.49
N TYR A 175 -5.06 16.47 26.47
CA TYR A 175 -5.93 16.98 25.39
C TYR A 175 -5.24 16.99 24.02
N ILE A 176 -3.95 17.32 23.98
CA ILE A 176 -3.19 17.32 22.72
C ILE A 176 -2.98 15.87 22.26
N LYS A 177 -2.73 14.94 23.20
CA LYS A 177 -2.64 13.51 22.90
C LYS A 177 -3.95 12.98 22.28
N ASP A 178 -5.11 13.32 22.85
CA ASP A 178 -6.42 12.89 22.33
C ASP A 178 -6.69 13.43 20.91
N ILE A 179 -6.31 14.70 20.65
CA ILE A 179 -6.42 15.30 19.31
C ILE A 179 -5.53 14.55 18.32
N ILE A 180 -4.29 14.25 18.68
CA ILE A 180 -3.35 13.50 17.83
C ILE A 180 -3.90 12.10 17.53
N VAL A 181 -4.37 11.39 18.55
CA VAL A 181 -4.95 10.05 18.39
C VAL A 181 -6.21 10.08 17.52
N SER A 182 -7.06 11.08 17.69
CA SER A 182 -8.23 11.30 16.82
C SER A 182 -7.82 11.54 15.36
N ILE A 183 -6.75 12.31 15.11
CA ILE A 183 -6.20 12.50 13.77
C ILE A 183 -5.68 11.18 13.19
N ILE A 184 -5.01 10.35 13.99
CA ILE A 184 -4.54 9.02 13.56
C ILE A 184 -5.74 8.16 13.13
N PHE A 185 -6.81 8.11 13.91
CA PHE A 185 -8.03 7.37 13.55
C PHE A 185 -8.73 7.95 12.32
N LEU A 186 -8.70 9.27 12.11
CA LEU A 186 -9.18 9.87 10.85
C LEU A 186 -8.35 9.40 9.64
N VAL A 187 -7.03 9.33 9.79
CA VAL A 187 -6.13 8.84 8.72
C VAL A 187 -6.37 7.36 8.42
N ILE A 188 -6.53 6.53 9.45
CA ILE A 188 -6.86 5.10 9.30
C ILE A 188 -8.22 4.96 8.62
N SER A 189 -9.23 5.73 9.04
CA SER A 189 -10.54 5.73 8.41
C SER A 189 -10.48 6.10 6.93
N PHE A 190 -9.69 7.13 6.58
CA PHE A 190 -9.45 7.49 5.18
C PHE A 190 -8.76 6.37 4.40
N LYS A 191 -7.77 5.68 4.99
CA LYS A 191 -7.14 4.49 4.40
C LYS A 191 -8.16 3.39 4.13
N THR A 192 -9.00 3.05 5.09
CA THR A 192 -10.02 2.00 4.95
C THR A 192 -10.95 2.29 3.77
N ILE A 193 -11.40 3.54 3.63
CA ILE A 193 -12.20 3.98 2.48
C ILE A 193 -11.41 3.92 1.18
N ALA A 194 -10.17 4.42 1.17
CA ALA A 194 -9.29 4.40 0.01
C ALA A 194 -9.05 2.97 -0.50
N VAL A 195 -8.81 2.04 0.42
CA VAL A 195 -8.62 0.61 0.15
C VAL A 195 -9.89 -0.01 -0.44
N LEU A 196 -11.08 0.33 0.06
CA LEU A 196 -12.35 -0.13 -0.52
C LEU A 196 -12.53 0.40 -1.95
N ILE A 197 -12.25 1.67 -2.21
CA ILE A 197 -12.28 2.24 -3.56
C ILE A 197 -11.29 1.49 -4.47
N GLY A 198 -10.08 1.23 -3.98
CA GLY A 198 -9.06 0.46 -4.68
C GLY A 198 -9.50 -0.97 -4.99
N PHE A 199 -10.12 -1.66 -4.04
CA PHE A 199 -10.68 -3.00 -4.23
C PHE A 199 -11.76 -3.00 -5.33
N LEU A 200 -12.73 -2.08 -5.26
CA LEU A 200 -13.78 -1.97 -6.28
C LEU A 200 -13.16 -1.74 -7.67
N TYR A 201 -12.20 -0.82 -7.77
CA TYR A 201 -11.49 -0.51 -9.01
C TYR A 201 -10.73 -1.72 -9.59
N LEU A 202 -9.97 -2.41 -8.75
CA LEU A 202 -9.16 -3.56 -9.17
C LEU A 202 -10.01 -4.78 -9.47
N SER A 203 -11.14 -4.96 -8.78
CA SER A 203 -12.03 -6.12 -8.99
C SER A 203 -12.56 -6.20 -10.42
N ASN A 204 -12.82 -5.06 -11.08
CA ASN A 204 -13.18 -5.00 -12.51
C ASN A 204 -12.05 -5.39 -13.45
N ARG A 205 -10.80 -5.27 -12.98
CA ARG A 205 -9.59 -5.50 -13.74
C ARG A 205 -8.94 -6.86 -13.41
N ALA A 206 -9.43 -7.52 -12.36
CA ALA A 206 -8.81 -8.68 -11.72
C ALA A 206 -8.64 -9.88 -12.68
N TYR A 207 -9.50 -10.00 -13.68
CA TYR A 207 -9.44 -11.10 -14.66
C TYR A 207 -8.42 -10.88 -15.79
N SER A 208 -7.75 -9.72 -15.86
CA SER A 208 -6.70 -9.45 -16.84
C SER A 208 -5.41 -9.05 -16.13
N ILE A 209 -4.42 -9.96 -16.14
CA ILE A 209 -3.09 -9.71 -15.58
C ILE A 209 -2.47 -8.44 -16.19
N LYS A 210 -2.63 -8.22 -17.50
CA LYS A 210 -2.15 -7.01 -18.17
C LYS A 210 -2.73 -5.73 -17.54
N LYS A 211 -4.03 -5.72 -17.21
CA LYS A 211 -4.69 -4.57 -16.56
C LYS A 211 -4.36 -4.41 -15.08
N LEU A 212 -3.88 -5.46 -14.41
CA LEU A 212 -3.34 -5.36 -13.05
C LEU A 212 -1.90 -4.82 -13.04
N ILE A 213 -1.08 -5.24 -14.02
CA ILE A 213 0.29 -4.77 -14.21
C ILE A 213 0.32 -3.30 -14.64
N TYR A 214 -0.64 -2.90 -15.48
CA TYR A 214 -0.85 -1.52 -15.95
C TYR A 214 -2.21 -1.03 -15.45
N PRO A 215 -2.28 -0.54 -14.20
CA PRO A 215 -3.55 -0.28 -13.53
C PRO A 215 -4.27 0.96 -14.04
N ILE A 216 -3.64 1.79 -14.87
CA ILE A 216 -4.25 2.95 -15.54
C ILE A 216 -4.12 2.72 -17.05
N ASP A 217 -5.22 2.87 -17.77
CA ASP A 217 -5.21 2.77 -19.23
C ASP A 217 -4.49 3.99 -19.84
N HIS A 218 -3.93 3.86 -21.05
CA HIS A 218 -3.29 4.98 -21.73
C HIS A 218 -4.36 6.01 -22.15
N GLN A 219 -4.51 7.07 -21.35
CA GLN A 219 -5.49 8.12 -21.56
C GLN A 219 -5.07 9.42 -20.86
N ALA A 220 -5.64 10.53 -21.31
CA ALA A 220 -5.53 11.81 -20.63
C ALA A 220 -6.04 11.74 -19.17
N ILE A 221 -5.30 12.35 -18.26
CA ILE A 221 -5.60 12.38 -16.83
C ILE A 221 -6.30 13.70 -16.48
N SER A 222 -7.62 13.63 -16.29
CA SER A 222 -8.42 14.76 -15.84
C SER A 222 -8.03 15.24 -14.44
N ASN A 223 -8.26 16.53 -14.13
CA ASN A 223 -7.96 17.07 -12.79
C ASN A 223 -8.66 16.30 -11.66
N PRO A 224 -9.96 15.94 -11.76
CA PRO A 224 -10.62 15.17 -10.71
C PRO A 224 -10.01 13.78 -10.51
N PHE A 225 -9.67 13.08 -11.60
CA PHE A 225 -9.05 11.75 -11.52
C PHE A 225 -7.63 11.84 -10.92
N PHE A 226 -6.84 12.85 -11.29
CA PHE A 226 -5.54 13.11 -10.67
C PHE A 226 -5.67 13.40 -9.18
N LYS A 227 -6.54 14.34 -8.79
CA LYS A 227 -6.73 14.76 -7.40
C LYS A 227 -7.02 13.57 -6.49
N TRP A 228 -8.05 12.80 -6.82
CA TRP A 228 -8.46 11.67 -6.00
C TRP A 228 -7.53 10.48 -6.14
N GLY A 229 -7.05 10.20 -7.36
CA GLY A 229 -6.10 9.12 -7.61
C GLY A 229 -4.81 9.30 -6.81
N PHE A 230 -4.27 10.53 -6.75
CA PHE A 230 -3.05 10.83 -6.00
C PHE A 230 -3.27 10.66 -4.51
N MET A 231 -4.32 11.27 -3.94
CA MET A 231 -4.63 11.18 -2.51
C MET A 231 -4.86 9.74 -2.06
N ILE A 232 -5.66 8.97 -2.81
CA ILE A 232 -5.99 7.57 -2.49
C ILE A 232 -4.73 6.69 -2.57
N SER A 233 -4.05 6.70 -3.72
CA SER A 233 -2.92 5.80 -3.92
C SER A 233 -1.72 6.13 -3.04
N TYR A 234 -1.46 7.42 -2.79
CA TYR A 234 -0.39 7.83 -1.88
C TYR A 234 -0.67 7.43 -0.43
N THR A 235 -1.88 7.66 0.08
CA THR A 235 -2.21 7.27 1.46
C THR A 235 -2.14 5.76 1.65
N ILE A 236 -2.65 4.97 0.70
CA ILE A 236 -2.49 3.51 0.72
C ILE A 236 -1.02 3.14 0.72
N LEU A 237 -0.22 3.71 -0.19
CA LEU A 237 1.22 3.42 -0.31
C LEU A 237 1.97 3.69 1.01
N LEU A 238 1.81 4.90 1.58
CA LEU A 238 2.50 5.32 2.79
C LEU A 238 2.14 4.44 3.99
N LEU A 239 0.85 4.25 4.25
CA LEU A 239 0.40 3.47 5.40
C LEU A 239 0.74 1.99 5.26
N THR A 240 0.74 1.46 4.02
CA THR A 240 1.22 0.09 3.75
C THR A 240 2.70 -0.04 4.13
N ILE A 241 3.56 0.92 3.77
CA ILE A 241 4.97 0.91 4.17
C ILE A 241 5.10 0.95 5.70
N MET A 242 4.36 1.84 6.38
CA MET A 242 4.44 1.98 7.84
C MET A 242 3.99 0.72 8.58
N ASP A 243 2.84 0.16 8.20
CA ASP A 243 2.30 -1.07 8.77
C ASP A 243 3.22 -2.28 8.54
N MET A 244 3.85 -2.36 7.37
CA MET A 244 4.83 -3.41 7.06
C MET A 244 6.07 -3.30 7.95
N VAL A 245 6.60 -2.08 8.12
CA VAL A 245 7.76 -1.84 8.98
C VAL A 245 7.43 -2.24 10.43
N GLY A 246 6.28 -1.79 10.96
CA GLY A 246 5.82 -2.18 12.30
C GLY A 246 5.68 -3.70 12.46
N SER A 247 5.11 -4.36 11.46
CA SER A 247 4.89 -5.80 11.48
C SER A 247 6.18 -6.61 11.43
N ILE A 248 7.18 -6.19 10.65
CA ILE A 248 8.49 -6.86 10.59
C ILE A 248 9.21 -6.79 11.94
N PHE A 249 9.17 -5.65 12.61
CA PHE A 249 9.78 -5.50 13.94
C PHE A 249 9.00 -6.23 15.04
N SER A 250 7.72 -6.53 14.84
CA SER A 250 6.91 -7.32 15.76
C SER A 250 7.14 -8.84 15.66
N ILE A 251 7.79 -9.31 14.59
CA ILE A 251 8.15 -10.73 14.45
C ILE A 251 9.28 -11.03 15.42
N SER A 252 8.94 -11.69 16.53
CA SER A 252 9.93 -12.37 17.36
C SER A 252 10.60 -13.46 16.51
N PHE A 253 11.87 -13.21 16.17
CA PHE A 253 12.73 -14.16 15.45
C PHE A 253 13.05 -15.44 16.26
N SER A 254 12.51 -15.55 17.47
CA SER A 254 12.73 -16.66 18.41
C SER A 254 11.56 -17.66 18.50
N SER A 255 10.40 -17.38 17.88
CA SER A 255 9.25 -18.29 18.00
C SER A 255 9.24 -19.37 16.91
N SER A 256 9.28 -20.63 17.32
CA SER A 256 9.30 -21.83 16.46
C SER A 256 7.96 -22.18 15.80
N SER A 257 6.93 -21.34 15.94
CA SER A 257 5.58 -21.62 15.42
C SER A 257 5.26 -20.75 14.20
N LEU A 258 4.94 -21.41 13.09
CA LEU A 258 4.52 -20.78 11.83
C LEU A 258 3.20 -20.01 12.03
N LYS A 259 3.25 -18.69 12.18
CA LYS A 259 2.04 -17.84 12.18
C LYS A 259 1.61 -17.56 10.73
N ILE A 260 0.88 -18.50 10.12
CA ILE A 260 0.35 -18.40 8.74
C ILE A 260 -0.38 -17.06 8.49
N THR A 261 -1.04 -16.53 9.51
CA THR A 261 -1.71 -15.22 9.48
C THR A 261 -0.74 -14.06 9.24
N THR A 262 0.45 -14.07 9.85
CA THR A 262 1.49 -13.04 9.68
C THR A 262 2.11 -13.10 8.28
N ILE A 263 2.34 -14.30 7.75
CA ILE A 263 2.81 -14.47 6.36
C ILE A 263 1.77 -13.93 5.38
N SER A 264 0.50 -14.31 5.57
CA SER A 264 -0.62 -13.88 4.72
C SER A 264 -0.80 -12.36 4.76
N TYR A 265 -0.61 -11.77 5.94
CA TYR A 265 -0.57 -10.33 6.15
C TYR A 265 0.55 -9.67 5.33
N ILE A 266 1.80 -10.08 5.52
CA ILE A 266 2.96 -9.50 4.80
C ILE A 266 2.78 -9.62 3.28
N LEU A 267 2.40 -10.81 2.78
CA LEU A 267 2.19 -11.03 1.35
C LEU A 267 1.08 -10.12 0.78
N SER A 268 0.00 -9.90 1.54
CA SER A 268 -1.09 -9.02 1.12
C SER A 268 -0.61 -7.57 1.01
N TYR A 269 0.13 -7.09 2.00
CA TYR A 269 0.73 -5.75 1.98
C TYR A 269 1.73 -5.57 0.83
N LEU A 270 2.53 -6.59 0.51
CA LEU A 270 3.42 -6.56 -0.66
C LEU A 270 2.66 -6.42 -1.98
N ILE A 271 1.55 -7.15 -2.14
CA ILE A 271 0.69 -7.03 -3.33
C ILE A 271 0.11 -5.61 -3.45
N ILE A 272 -0.40 -5.07 -2.34
CA ILE A 272 -0.96 -3.72 -2.29
C ILE A 272 0.10 -2.67 -2.63
N LEU A 273 1.30 -2.81 -2.08
CA LEU A 273 2.44 -1.93 -2.34
C LEU A 273 2.80 -1.91 -3.83
N ILE A 274 2.84 -3.08 -4.48
CA ILE A 274 3.14 -3.18 -5.91
C ILE A 274 2.07 -2.48 -6.75
N ILE A 275 0.79 -2.74 -6.46
CA ILE A 275 -0.30 -2.20 -7.25
C ILE A 275 -0.43 -0.68 -7.03
N SER A 276 -0.39 -0.22 -5.78
CA SER A 276 -0.50 1.19 -5.42
C SER A 276 0.69 1.99 -5.95
N GLY A 277 1.92 1.48 -5.81
CA GLY A 277 3.12 2.13 -6.32
C GLY A 277 3.13 2.22 -7.85
N ARG A 278 2.67 1.17 -8.54
CA ARG A 278 2.54 1.21 -10.00
C ARG A 278 1.44 2.15 -10.47
N PHE A 279 0.30 2.17 -9.78
CA PHE A 279 -0.77 3.11 -10.06
C PHE A 279 -0.27 4.55 -9.90
N PHE A 280 0.36 4.87 -8.77
CA PHE A 280 0.87 6.20 -8.46
C PHE A 280 1.92 6.67 -9.49
N GLY A 281 2.89 5.82 -9.82
CA GLY A 281 3.89 6.13 -10.84
C GLY A 281 3.26 6.40 -12.22
N ASN A 282 2.33 5.56 -12.68
CA ASN A 282 1.63 5.79 -13.95
C ASN A 282 0.76 7.06 -13.91
N LEU A 283 0.10 7.34 -12.79
CA LEU A 283 -0.75 8.52 -12.62
C LEU A 283 0.07 9.80 -12.83
N ILE A 284 1.24 9.87 -12.20
CA ILE A 284 2.18 10.99 -12.31
C ILE A 284 2.69 11.15 -13.74
N GLN A 285 3.10 10.05 -14.38
CA GLN A 285 3.62 10.07 -15.74
C GLN A 285 2.55 10.52 -16.75
N TYR A 286 1.36 9.93 -16.72
CA TYR A 286 0.28 10.28 -17.63
C TYR A 286 -0.26 11.69 -17.38
N ARG A 287 -0.21 12.16 -16.14
CA ARG A 287 -0.50 13.56 -15.82
C ARG A 287 0.50 14.51 -16.49
N ASN A 288 1.80 14.21 -16.48
CA ASN A 288 2.80 14.99 -17.22
C ASN A 288 2.53 15.02 -18.72
N TYR A 289 2.15 13.89 -19.32
CA TYR A 289 1.81 13.83 -20.74
C TYR A 289 0.57 14.66 -21.07
N THR A 290 -0.46 14.57 -20.22
CA THR A 290 -1.67 15.39 -20.35
C THR A 290 -1.36 16.89 -20.27
N LEU A 291 -0.44 17.28 -19.37
CA LEU A 291 -0.01 18.66 -19.20
C LEU A 291 1.01 19.12 -20.26
N GLN A 292 1.62 18.18 -20.99
CA GLN A 292 2.74 18.40 -21.90
C GLN A 292 3.90 19.15 -21.24
N LYS A 293 4.23 18.74 -20.00
CA LYS A 293 5.34 19.31 -19.23
C LYS A 293 6.23 18.22 -18.67
N TYR A 294 7.53 18.50 -18.66
CA TYR A 294 8.51 17.63 -18.04
C TYR A 294 8.78 18.13 -16.62
N LEU A 295 8.35 17.37 -15.62
CA LEU A 295 8.41 17.76 -14.20
C LEU A 295 9.18 16.72 -13.34
N GLY A 296 10.29 16.19 -13.87
CA GLY A 296 10.91 14.98 -13.30
C GLY A 296 11.28 15.06 -11.81
N VAL A 297 11.97 16.12 -11.38
CA VAL A 297 12.36 16.29 -9.95
C VAL A 297 11.15 16.49 -9.05
N LEU A 298 10.21 17.34 -9.47
CA LEU A 298 8.99 17.62 -8.70
C LEU A 298 8.15 16.34 -8.54
N ASN A 299 8.15 15.49 -9.55
CA ASN A 299 7.51 14.19 -9.52
C ASN A 299 8.26 13.21 -8.62
N ALA A 300 9.60 13.22 -8.63
CA ALA A 300 10.39 12.36 -7.74
C ALA A 300 10.14 12.68 -6.25
N ILE A 301 9.98 13.96 -5.92
CA ILE A 301 9.67 14.42 -4.55
C ILE A 301 8.29 13.94 -4.07
N SER A 302 7.40 13.50 -4.98
CA SER A 302 6.11 12.88 -4.61
C SER A 302 6.25 11.66 -3.70
N MET A 303 7.42 11.01 -3.70
CA MET A 303 7.70 9.83 -2.85
C MET A 303 7.99 10.18 -1.40
N LEU A 304 8.45 11.40 -1.14
CA LEU A 304 8.87 11.79 0.20
C LEU A 304 7.64 12.24 1.00
N PRO A 305 7.42 11.67 2.20
CA PRO A 305 6.42 12.19 3.13
C PRO A 305 6.56 13.70 3.31
N ILE A 306 5.44 14.40 3.47
CA ILE A 306 5.34 15.87 3.62
C ILE A 306 5.65 16.63 2.32
N LEU A 307 6.78 16.37 1.67
CA LEU A 307 7.16 17.05 0.42
C LEU A 307 6.31 16.62 -0.78
N ASN A 308 5.62 15.48 -0.68
CA ASN A 308 4.66 15.03 -1.67
C ASN A 308 3.54 16.05 -1.94
N LEU A 309 3.18 16.88 -0.96
CA LEU A 309 2.19 17.96 -1.13
C LEU A 309 2.64 18.99 -2.18
N ILE A 310 3.94 19.27 -2.27
CA ILE A 310 4.49 20.17 -3.30
C ILE A 310 4.22 19.56 -4.68
N SER A 311 4.55 18.29 -4.87
CA SER A 311 4.29 17.57 -6.12
C SER A 311 2.80 17.56 -6.47
N PHE A 312 1.96 17.28 -5.48
CA PHE A 312 0.51 17.25 -5.62
C PHE A 312 -0.05 18.59 -6.10
N PHE A 313 0.25 19.69 -5.40
CA PHE A 313 -0.28 21.01 -5.75
C PHE A 313 0.27 21.51 -7.08
N VAL A 314 1.55 21.28 -7.37
CA VAL A 314 2.12 21.64 -8.68
C VAL A 314 1.40 20.90 -9.80
N LEU A 315 1.28 19.58 -9.74
CA LEU A 315 0.61 18.80 -10.79
C LEU A 315 -0.90 19.06 -10.88
N LEU A 316 -1.53 19.51 -9.80
CA LEU A 316 -2.95 19.86 -9.76
C LEU A 316 -3.22 21.20 -10.44
N PHE A 317 -2.41 22.23 -10.16
CA PHE A 317 -2.68 23.61 -10.58
C PHE A 317 -1.91 24.06 -11.83
N VAL A 318 -0.86 23.33 -12.23
CA VAL A 318 -0.14 23.62 -13.46
C VAL A 318 -1.09 23.55 -14.65
N LYS A 319 -1.13 24.63 -15.42
CA LYS A 319 -1.86 24.69 -16.70
C LYS A 319 -1.16 23.85 -17.76
N LYS A 320 -1.97 23.16 -18.59
CA LYS A 320 -1.52 22.46 -19.81
C LYS A 320 -0.77 23.44 -20.72
N SER A 321 0.30 22.96 -21.36
CA SER A 321 1.04 23.75 -22.34
C SER A 321 0.14 24.16 -23.50
N THR A 322 0.28 25.41 -23.98
CA THR A 322 -0.34 25.88 -25.23
C THR A 322 0.58 25.71 -26.43
N ALA A 323 1.85 25.36 -26.20
CA ALA A 323 2.81 25.13 -27.28
C ALA A 323 2.48 23.85 -28.07
N PRO A 324 2.85 23.80 -29.37
CA PRO A 324 2.73 22.57 -30.16
C PRO A 324 3.49 21.40 -29.52
N ILE A 325 3.02 20.16 -29.78
CA ILE A 325 3.66 18.95 -29.23
C ILE A 325 5.13 18.85 -29.68
N GLY A 326 5.46 19.22 -30.91
CA GLY A 326 6.86 19.22 -31.38
C GLY A 326 7.79 20.05 -30.50
N THR A 327 7.34 21.22 -30.02
CA THR A 327 8.13 22.04 -29.08
C THR A 327 8.33 21.35 -27.72
N TYR A 328 7.38 20.53 -27.27
CA TYR A 328 7.54 19.70 -26.09
C TYR A 328 8.62 18.64 -26.33
N VAL A 329 8.55 17.92 -27.45
CA VAL A 329 9.49 16.84 -27.82
C VAL A 329 10.92 17.36 -27.94
N GLU A 330 11.14 18.48 -28.65
CA GLU A 330 12.45 19.11 -28.80
C GLU A 330 13.10 19.45 -27.45
N LYS A 331 12.29 19.90 -26.47
CA LYS A 331 12.78 20.32 -25.15
C LYS A 331 12.98 19.16 -24.18
N LEU A 332 12.47 17.95 -24.46
CA LEU A 332 12.52 16.81 -23.54
C LEU A 332 13.93 16.45 -23.10
N LYS A 333 14.88 16.35 -24.03
CA LYS A 333 16.27 15.96 -23.73
C LYS A 333 16.95 16.99 -22.83
N LYS A 334 16.78 18.28 -23.13
CA LYS A 334 17.32 19.39 -22.33
C LYS A 334 16.72 19.39 -20.93
N ASN A 335 15.39 19.33 -20.83
CA ASN A 335 14.69 19.36 -19.55
C ASN A 335 15.06 18.14 -18.69
N ARG A 336 15.11 16.93 -19.26
CA ARG A 336 15.56 15.73 -18.54
C ARG A 336 16.93 15.94 -17.91
N ASN A 337 17.91 16.42 -18.67
CA ASN A 337 19.26 16.60 -18.16
C ASN A 337 19.31 17.63 -17.02
N ILE A 338 18.59 18.76 -17.14
CA ILE A 338 18.47 19.75 -16.06
C ILE A 338 17.90 19.11 -14.79
N HIS A 339 16.80 18.37 -14.92
CA HIS A 339 16.17 17.70 -13.79
C HIS A 339 17.06 16.60 -13.18
N LEU A 340 17.81 15.84 -13.99
CA LEU A 340 18.76 14.84 -13.48
C LEU A 340 19.90 15.50 -12.69
N ILE A 341 20.42 16.64 -13.16
CA ILE A 341 21.44 17.42 -12.44
C ILE A 341 20.89 17.89 -11.10
N ILE A 342 19.69 18.48 -11.08
CA ILE A 342 19.05 18.93 -9.85
C ILE A 342 18.87 17.76 -8.87
N TYR A 343 18.38 16.61 -9.36
CA TYR A 343 18.21 15.41 -8.54
C TYR A 343 19.53 14.91 -7.94
N ALA A 344 20.60 14.87 -8.75
CA ALA A 344 21.93 14.47 -8.30
C ALA A 344 22.47 15.43 -7.23
N VAL A 345 22.33 16.75 -7.43
CA VAL A 345 22.74 17.76 -6.44
C VAL A 345 21.96 17.60 -5.14
N ILE A 346 20.64 17.44 -5.19
CA ILE A 346 19.82 17.21 -3.98
C ILE A 346 20.24 15.93 -3.26
N THR A 347 20.52 14.85 -4.00
CA THR A 347 20.97 13.57 -3.42
C THR A 347 22.32 13.73 -2.71
N ILE A 348 23.28 14.44 -3.33
CA ILE A 348 24.58 14.74 -2.73
C ILE A 348 24.41 15.57 -1.46
N LEU A 349 23.62 16.65 -1.52
CA LEU A 349 23.35 17.51 -0.37
C LEU A 349 22.69 16.75 0.78
N TYR A 350 21.75 15.84 0.49
CA TYR A 350 21.11 15.01 1.50
C TYR A 350 22.10 14.06 2.19
N ILE A 351 22.98 13.40 1.41
CA ILE A 351 23.99 12.49 1.97
C ILE A 351 25.03 13.26 2.80
N LEU A 352 25.46 14.44 2.33
CA LEU A 352 26.34 15.32 3.08
C LEU A 352 25.68 15.81 4.37
N TYR A 353 24.42 16.24 4.31
CA TYR A 353 23.65 16.64 5.48
C TYR A 353 23.59 15.51 6.51
N LYS A 354 23.29 14.27 6.08
CA LYS A 354 23.28 13.11 6.97
C LYS A 354 24.65 12.87 7.59
N TYR A 355 25.72 12.84 6.79
CA TYR A 355 27.08 12.62 7.28
C TYR A 355 27.56 13.68 8.29
N PHE A 356 27.32 14.96 8.01
CA PHE A 356 27.75 16.04 8.90
C PHE A 356 26.80 16.27 10.08
N GLY A 357 25.54 15.83 9.97
CA GLY A 357 24.55 15.85 11.04
C GLY A 357 24.82 14.82 12.14
N ASP A 358 25.47 13.71 11.80
CA ASP A 358 25.91 12.73 12.81
C ASP A 358 27.09 13.30 13.63
N PRO A 359 27.14 13.05 14.96
CA PRO A 359 28.27 13.46 15.79
C PRO A 359 29.56 12.86 15.27
N ALA A 360 30.69 13.58 15.41
CA ALA A 360 31.95 13.24 14.74
C ALA A 360 32.42 11.79 14.96
N GLU A 361 32.16 11.23 16.14
CA GLU A 361 32.52 9.86 16.53
C GLU A 361 31.71 8.77 15.81
N TYR A 362 30.51 9.10 15.32
CA TYR A 362 29.61 8.18 14.61
C TYR A 362 29.64 8.35 13.08
N ARG A 363 30.52 9.23 12.56
CA ARG A 363 30.59 9.50 11.12
C ARG A 363 31.29 8.38 10.37
N GLU A 364 30.51 7.63 9.60
CA GLU A 364 31.05 6.62 8.70
C GLU A 364 31.23 7.16 7.28
N ALA A 365 32.47 7.25 6.81
CA ALA A 365 32.79 7.65 5.44
C ALA A 365 32.21 6.68 4.39
N SER A 366 31.83 5.47 4.80
CA SER A 366 31.13 4.49 3.97
C SER A 366 29.87 5.11 3.33
N ILE A 367 29.17 6.03 3.99
CA ILE A 367 27.91 6.59 3.45
C ILE A 367 28.07 7.25 2.07
N PHE A 368 29.27 7.72 1.72
CA PHE A 368 29.55 8.38 0.44
C PHE A 368 29.47 7.44 -0.77
N TYR A 369 29.66 6.12 -0.63
CA TYR A 369 29.49 5.19 -1.76
C TYR A 369 28.05 5.19 -2.31
N ARG A 370 27.07 5.62 -1.51
CA ARG A 370 25.67 5.72 -1.92
C ARG A 370 25.45 6.77 -3.00
N ILE A 371 26.31 7.80 -3.08
CA ILE A 371 26.21 8.87 -4.08
C ILE A 371 26.32 8.30 -5.51
N PRO A 372 27.44 7.66 -5.92
CA PRO A 372 27.56 7.12 -7.27
C PRO A 372 26.50 6.05 -7.56
N VAL A 373 26.12 5.23 -6.57
CA VAL A 373 25.06 4.21 -6.73
C VAL A 373 23.73 4.86 -7.14
N PHE A 374 23.25 5.87 -6.40
CA PHE A 374 21.97 6.53 -6.70
C PHE A 374 22.02 7.35 -8.00
N ILE A 375 23.14 8.00 -8.31
CA ILE A 375 23.31 8.77 -9.55
C ILE A 375 23.28 7.84 -10.77
N ILE A 376 24.04 6.73 -10.74
CA ILE A 376 24.05 5.75 -11.83
C ILE A 376 22.66 5.14 -11.99
N ALA A 377 22.01 4.77 -10.88
CA ALA A 377 20.67 4.21 -10.89
C ALA A 377 19.65 5.13 -11.60
N ILE A 378 19.60 6.42 -11.24
CA ILE A 378 18.63 7.34 -11.84
C ILE A 378 18.93 7.63 -13.32
N VAL A 379 20.20 7.68 -13.71
CA VAL A 379 20.60 7.85 -15.12
C VAL A 379 20.12 6.66 -15.95
N LEU A 380 20.34 5.43 -15.48
CA LEU A 380 19.87 4.21 -16.15
C LEU A 380 18.34 4.17 -16.25
N LEU A 381 17.65 4.48 -15.14
CA LEU A 381 16.18 4.55 -15.08
C LEU A 381 15.62 5.59 -16.06
N SER A 382 16.25 6.75 -16.19
CA SER A 382 15.77 7.81 -17.09
C SER A 382 15.87 7.45 -18.58
N ARG A 383 16.61 6.39 -18.94
CA ARG A 383 16.97 6.07 -20.33
C ARG A 383 16.37 4.77 -20.86
N TYR A 384 16.31 3.71 -20.04
CA TYR A 384 15.96 2.38 -20.53
C TYR A 384 14.77 1.79 -19.78
N LYS A 385 13.73 1.32 -20.46
CA LYS A 385 12.58 0.66 -19.81
C LYS A 385 12.95 -0.60 -19.05
N VAL A 386 13.89 -1.39 -19.58
CA VAL A 386 14.36 -2.64 -18.95
C VAL A 386 15.00 -2.39 -17.58
N SER A 387 15.59 -1.21 -17.36
CA SER A 387 16.24 -0.85 -16.10
C SER A 387 15.30 -0.96 -14.88
N THR A 388 14.00 -0.74 -15.06
CA THR A 388 12.98 -0.89 -13.99
C THR A 388 12.92 -2.29 -13.38
N LYS A 389 13.39 -3.31 -14.11
CA LYS A 389 13.42 -4.70 -13.65
C LYS A 389 14.75 -5.10 -13.00
N ILE A 390 15.81 -4.34 -13.22
CA ILE A 390 17.18 -4.73 -12.88
C ILE A 390 17.77 -3.79 -11.84
N VAL A 391 17.75 -2.47 -12.11
CA VAL A 391 18.38 -1.44 -11.27
C VAL A 391 17.90 -1.48 -9.82
N PRO A 392 16.59 -1.62 -9.50
CA PRO A 392 16.17 -1.61 -8.10
C PRO A 392 16.78 -2.75 -7.28
N PHE A 393 16.91 -3.93 -7.89
CA PHE A 393 17.50 -5.11 -7.25
C PHE A 393 19.02 -4.98 -7.13
N LEU A 394 19.70 -4.45 -8.16
CA LEU A 394 21.13 -4.18 -8.08
C LEU A 394 21.44 -3.16 -6.98
N VAL A 395 20.69 -2.06 -6.90
CA VAL A 395 20.85 -1.06 -5.84
C VAL A 395 20.64 -1.70 -4.47
N PHE A 396 19.60 -2.50 -4.30
CA PHE A 396 19.37 -3.23 -3.05
C PHE A 396 20.56 -4.15 -2.71
N ILE A 397 21.02 -4.96 -3.66
CA ILE A 397 22.17 -5.87 -3.46
C ILE A 397 23.44 -5.10 -3.10
N PHE A 398 23.74 -3.99 -3.79
CA PHE A 398 24.93 -3.18 -3.52
C PHE A 398 24.87 -2.49 -2.15
N LEU A 399 23.71 -1.94 -1.77
CA LEU A 399 23.55 -1.23 -0.50
C LEU A 399 23.53 -2.17 0.71
N TYR A 400 23.02 -3.39 0.54
CA TYR A 400 22.85 -4.39 1.61
C TYR A 400 23.72 -5.63 1.39
N TYR A 401 24.83 -5.50 0.66
CA TYR A 401 25.67 -6.64 0.29
C TYR A 401 26.12 -7.43 1.51
N GLY A 402 26.61 -6.75 2.55
CA GLY A 402 27.02 -7.38 3.82
C GLY A 402 25.91 -8.20 4.46
N ASP A 403 24.74 -7.59 4.64
CA ASP A 403 23.57 -8.25 5.24
C ASP A 403 23.08 -9.45 4.40
N ILE A 404 23.16 -9.35 3.07
CA ILE A 404 22.80 -10.44 2.16
C ILE A 404 23.82 -11.58 2.24
N THR A 405 25.13 -11.26 2.29
CA THR A 405 26.17 -12.28 2.42
C THR A 405 26.09 -13.00 3.76
N GLU A 406 25.80 -12.29 4.84
CA GLU A 406 25.56 -12.90 6.16
C GLU A 406 24.29 -13.73 6.17
N PHE A 407 23.23 -13.29 5.47
CA PHE A 407 22.01 -14.08 5.34
C PHE A 407 22.27 -15.41 4.64
N PHE A 408 23.06 -15.43 3.56
CA PHE A 408 23.43 -16.64 2.81
C PHE A 408 24.72 -17.30 3.32
N ASP A 409 25.10 -17.07 4.57
CA ASP A 409 26.21 -17.80 5.17
C ASP A 409 25.77 -19.25 5.51
N PHE A 410 26.43 -20.22 4.89
CA PHE A 410 26.18 -21.64 5.06
C PHE A 410 27.17 -22.31 6.02
N THR A 411 28.03 -21.54 6.71
CA THR A 411 29.06 -22.06 7.63
C THR A 411 28.48 -22.93 8.76
N GLU A 412 27.28 -22.64 9.24
CA GLU A 412 26.56 -23.45 10.25
C GLU A 412 25.86 -24.71 9.68
N GLY A 413 25.96 -24.94 8.36
CA GLY A 413 25.34 -26.06 7.66
C GLY A 413 23.91 -25.80 7.18
N TYR A 414 23.51 -26.50 6.10
CA TYR A 414 22.23 -26.31 5.41
C TYR A 414 20.98 -26.45 6.30
N LEU A 415 21.04 -27.34 7.30
CA LEU A 415 19.90 -27.59 8.20
C LEU A 415 19.73 -26.48 9.24
N SER A 416 20.84 -25.90 9.72
CA SER A 416 20.82 -24.69 10.57
C SER A 416 20.31 -23.50 9.77
N PHE A 417 20.79 -23.32 8.53
CA PHE A 417 20.31 -22.27 7.62
C PHE A 417 18.79 -22.37 7.37
N PHE A 418 18.29 -23.56 7.05
CA PHE A 418 16.86 -23.75 6.76
C PHE A 418 15.98 -23.45 7.99
N LYS A 419 16.41 -23.89 9.18
CA LYS A 419 15.68 -23.61 10.43
C LYS A 419 15.81 -22.16 10.89
N GLY A 420 17.02 -21.61 10.84
CA GLY A 420 17.39 -20.33 11.41
C GLY A 420 17.17 -19.11 10.52
N LYS A 421 17.04 -19.29 9.19
CA LYS A 421 16.86 -18.17 8.23
C LYS A 421 15.59 -18.28 7.37
N ILE A 422 15.20 -19.50 6.94
CA ILE A 422 13.99 -19.71 6.13
C ILE A 422 12.75 -19.86 7.02
N LEU A 423 12.78 -20.79 7.98
CA LEU A 423 11.65 -21.02 8.90
C LEU A 423 11.49 -19.89 9.93
N SER A 424 12.54 -19.09 10.17
CA SER A 424 12.49 -17.87 11.00
C SER A 424 12.01 -16.62 10.25
N PHE A 425 11.66 -16.76 8.96
CA PHE A 425 11.07 -15.70 8.14
C PHE A 425 11.94 -14.46 7.88
N ILE A 426 13.25 -14.52 8.13
CA ILE A 426 14.18 -13.41 7.84
C ILE A 426 14.14 -13.05 6.34
N TRP A 427 13.88 -14.02 5.46
CA TRP A 427 13.68 -13.79 4.02
C TRP A 427 12.49 -12.87 3.69
N LEU A 428 11.45 -12.78 4.54
CA LEU A 428 10.33 -11.85 4.35
C LEU A 428 10.77 -10.40 4.58
N GLY A 429 11.69 -10.17 5.53
CA GLY A 429 12.32 -8.87 5.76
C GLY A 429 13.13 -8.42 4.53
N LEU A 430 14.01 -9.28 4.03
CA LEU A 430 14.78 -9.02 2.80
C LEU A 430 13.87 -8.79 1.58
N SER A 431 12.83 -9.61 1.40
CA SER A 431 11.86 -9.48 0.31
C SER A 431 11.08 -8.17 0.39
N THR A 432 10.72 -7.76 1.59
CA THR A 432 10.04 -6.48 1.84
C THR A 432 10.93 -5.31 1.48
N SER A 433 12.18 -5.30 1.98
CA SER A 433 13.15 -4.25 1.64
C SER A 433 13.38 -4.17 0.13
N ALA A 434 13.61 -5.30 -0.54
CA ALA A 434 13.77 -5.34 -1.99
C ALA A 434 12.56 -4.77 -2.75
N LEU A 435 11.33 -5.07 -2.29
CA LEU A 435 10.11 -4.55 -2.91
C LEU A 435 9.86 -3.07 -2.65
N VAL A 436 10.20 -2.55 -1.47
CA VAL A 436 10.18 -1.11 -1.20
C VAL A 436 11.14 -0.39 -2.15
N TYR A 437 12.37 -0.90 -2.32
CA TYR A 437 13.32 -0.37 -3.28
C TYR A 437 12.81 -0.45 -4.73
N TYR A 438 12.17 -1.55 -5.12
CA TYR A 438 11.51 -1.68 -6.42
C TYR A 438 10.50 -0.55 -6.67
N ILE A 439 9.64 -0.26 -5.70
CA ILE A 439 8.60 0.75 -5.85
C ILE A 439 9.15 2.17 -5.89
N ILE A 440 10.14 2.47 -5.04
CA ILE A 440 10.88 3.75 -5.07
C ILE A 440 11.46 3.99 -6.47
N HIS A 441 12.21 3.03 -6.99
CA HIS A 441 12.85 3.16 -8.29
C HIS A 441 11.86 3.10 -9.46
N TYR A 442 10.73 2.41 -9.32
CA TYR A 442 9.66 2.45 -10.32
C TYR A 442 9.04 3.85 -10.44
N ILE A 443 8.78 4.53 -9.32
CA ILE A 443 8.20 5.88 -9.33
C ILE A 443 9.24 6.90 -9.82
N LEU A 444 10.51 6.73 -9.47
CA LEU A 444 11.61 7.51 -10.06
C LEU A 444 11.70 7.31 -11.57
N TYR A 445 11.64 6.07 -12.05
CA TYR A 445 11.55 5.77 -13.48
C TYR A 445 10.40 6.52 -14.13
N LYS A 446 9.19 6.44 -13.56
CA LYS A 446 8.00 7.13 -14.09
C LYS A 446 8.09 8.66 -14.01
N SER A 447 8.96 9.19 -13.16
CA SER A 447 9.21 10.62 -13.05
C SER A 447 10.17 11.13 -14.13
N PHE A 448 11.19 10.35 -14.50
CA PHE A 448 12.26 10.81 -15.41
C PHE A 448 12.23 10.19 -16.82
N TYR A 449 11.65 9.01 -16.99
CA TYR A 449 11.61 8.32 -18.27
C TYR A 449 10.44 8.80 -19.15
N THR A 450 10.72 8.90 -20.45
CA THR A 450 9.71 9.03 -21.51
C THR A 450 10.05 8.05 -22.63
N GLU A 451 9.04 7.52 -23.31
CA GLU A 451 9.19 6.55 -24.40
C GLU A 451 10.12 7.08 -25.51
N TYR A 452 10.13 8.40 -25.73
CA TYR A 452 11.04 9.08 -26.65
C TYR A 452 12.54 8.77 -26.41
N PHE A 453 12.96 8.58 -25.16
CA PHE A 453 14.38 8.43 -24.84
C PHE A 453 14.98 7.07 -25.24
N GLU A 454 14.12 6.06 -25.39
CA GLU A 454 14.54 4.71 -25.80
C GLU A 454 14.49 4.56 -27.30
N GLU A 455 13.39 4.98 -27.92
CA GLU A 455 13.15 4.78 -29.36
C GLU A 455 13.81 5.87 -30.22
N GLN A 456 14.00 7.07 -29.67
CA GLN A 456 14.52 8.27 -30.37
C GLN A 456 13.74 8.64 -31.64
N ASP A 457 12.51 8.17 -31.75
CA ASP A 457 11.58 8.45 -32.84
C ASP A 457 10.61 9.57 -32.40
N ALA A 458 10.81 10.76 -32.95
CA ALA A 458 10.01 11.93 -32.61
C ALA A 458 8.57 11.79 -33.11
N GLU A 459 8.36 11.34 -34.35
CA GLU A 459 7.02 11.24 -34.96
C GLU A 459 6.15 10.24 -34.21
N LYS A 460 6.70 9.05 -33.92
CA LYS A 460 5.99 8.01 -33.17
C LYS A 460 5.64 8.47 -31.76
N PHE A 461 6.54 9.20 -31.11
CA PHE A 461 6.28 9.75 -29.79
C PHE A 461 5.25 10.88 -29.81
N GLU A 462 5.26 11.74 -30.83
CA GLU A 462 4.23 12.77 -31.02
C GLU A 462 2.85 12.13 -31.14
N GLN A 463 2.69 11.12 -32.01
CA GLN A 463 1.45 10.35 -32.15
C GLN A 463 1.00 9.72 -30.82
N TYR A 464 1.94 9.21 -30.02
CA TYR A 464 1.63 8.70 -28.69
C TYR A 464 1.11 9.80 -27.75
N ILE A 465 1.74 10.97 -27.74
CA ILE A 465 1.31 12.11 -26.91
C ILE A 465 -0.04 12.67 -27.37
N GLU A 466 -0.42 12.54 -28.63
CA GLU A 466 -1.76 12.94 -29.11
C GLU A 466 -2.89 12.16 -28.43
N THR A 467 -2.65 10.92 -27.97
CA THR A 467 -3.63 10.14 -27.20
C THR A 467 -3.92 10.73 -25.81
N PHE A 468 -3.12 11.70 -25.36
CA PHE A 468 -3.27 12.42 -24.09
C PHE A 468 -3.79 13.86 -24.28
N LYS A 469 -4.23 14.24 -25.49
CA LYS A 469 -4.93 15.51 -25.72
C LYS A 469 -6.29 15.49 -25.04
#